data_AF-A0ABD0KDG8-F1
#
_entry.id   AF-A0ABD0KDG8-F1
#
_cell.length_a   1.000
_cell.length_b   1.000
_cell.length_c   1.000
_cell.angle_alpha   90.00
_cell.angle_beta   90.00
_cell.angle_gamma   90.00
#
_symmetry.space_group_name_H-M   'P 1'
#
loop_
_entity.id
_entity.type
_entity.pdbx_description
1 polymer ?
#
loop_
_entity_poly.entity_id
_entity_poly.type
_entity_poly.pdbx_seq_one_letter_code
_entity_poly.pdbx_strand_id
1 'polypeptide(L)'
;VVEENATGPIVEGVDFKLGRIQFGLMYDFQNLTLTLRIIRAVQLPAKDVTGTSDPYVKILLLPDKKHKLLTKVKKRNLNPHWNECFLFEGWPHNKLLEKTLYLQVIDYDRFSRDDPIGETYIPLNEMDLSQAPVVWKFLQPCKDTRGKLGELLLSLCYQPNIGRLTVIVMKAKELKAKDITGSSDPYVKIWLHFGGTKIEKKKTNIKMRTLNPVYNESFIFEIPWEKIREASLEISVMDFDKLGRNELIGKVILGCRSGPMETRHWNDMVSKPRQQVAQWHLLKD
;
A
#
# COMPACT_ATOMS: atom_id res chain seq x y z
N VAL A 1 45.32 20.31 -0.35
CA VAL A 1 44.89 19.75 -1.65
C VAL A 1 43.44 19.32 -1.47
N VAL A 2 42.56 20.32 -1.39
CA VAL A 2 41.44 20.56 -2.31
C VAL A 2 40.43 19.41 -2.31
N GLU A 3 39.33 19.65 -1.60
CA GLU A 3 38.06 18.92 -1.69
C GLU A 3 37.52 19.03 -3.12
N GLU A 4 37.29 17.90 -3.80
CA GLU A 4 36.55 17.88 -5.05
C GLU A 4 35.05 17.91 -4.76
N ASN A 5 34.49 19.11 -4.78
CA ASN A 5 33.07 19.36 -5.00
C ASN A 5 32.70 18.88 -6.41
N ALA A 6 32.16 17.67 -6.53
CA ALA A 6 31.50 17.22 -7.76
C ALA A 6 30.03 17.64 -7.75
N THR A 7 29.76 18.87 -8.19
CA THR A 7 28.43 19.30 -8.64
C THR A 7 28.06 18.58 -9.93
N GLY A 8 27.50 17.38 -9.81
CA GLY A 8 26.78 16.72 -10.89
C GLY A 8 25.40 17.34 -11.11
N PRO A 9 24.77 17.13 -12.28
CA PRO A 9 23.46 17.72 -12.59
C PRO A 9 22.42 17.28 -11.56
N ILE A 10 21.71 18.26 -10.99
CA ILE A 10 20.60 18.04 -10.06
C ILE A 10 19.46 17.39 -10.86
N VAL A 11 19.31 16.09 -10.71
CA VAL A 11 18.13 15.36 -11.22
C VAL A 11 16.99 15.63 -10.25
N GLU A 12 15.98 16.40 -10.67
CA GLU A 12 14.78 16.66 -9.87
C GLU A 12 14.16 15.33 -9.39
N GLY A 13 13.92 15.21 -8.08
CA GLY A 13 13.23 14.05 -7.47
C GLY A 13 14.11 12.99 -6.80
N VAL A 14 15.42 13.20 -6.67
CA VAL A 14 16.29 12.29 -5.89
C VAL A 14 16.44 12.82 -4.46
N ASP A 15 15.79 12.15 -3.50
CA ASP A 15 15.98 12.45 -2.07
C ASP A 15 17.26 11.75 -1.56
N PHE A 16 18.34 12.51 -1.45
CA PHE A 16 19.62 12.02 -0.91
C PHE A 16 19.55 11.56 0.55
N LYS A 17 18.44 11.82 1.26
CA LYS A 17 18.30 11.53 2.70
C LYS A 17 18.04 10.05 3.03
N LEU A 18 17.64 9.23 2.05
CA LEU A 18 17.32 7.82 2.28
C LEU A 18 18.51 6.88 2.05
N GLY A 19 19.64 7.41 1.59
CA GLY A 19 20.84 6.64 1.30
C GLY A 19 20.83 6.01 -0.10
N ARG A 20 21.77 5.09 -0.32
CA ARG A 20 21.95 4.41 -1.62
C ARG A 20 22.37 2.96 -1.43
N ILE A 21 21.99 2.12 -2.38
CA ILE A 21 22.27 0.68 -2.41
C ILE A 21 23.21 0.34 -3.58
N GLN A 22 24.15 -0.58 -3.33
CA GLN A 22 25.07 -1.15 -4.30
C GLN A 22 24.72 -2.61 -4.58
N PHE A 23 24.60 -2.95 -5.84
CA PHE A 23 24.35 -4.31 -6.28
C PHE A 23 25.12 -4.62 -7.58
N GLY A 24 25.36 -5.91 -7.82
CA GLY A 24 25.92 -6.43 -9.06
C GLY A 24 24.89 -7.27 -9.79
N LEU A 25 24.88 -7.18 -11.12
CA LEU A 25 24.07 -8.04 -11.99
C LEU A 25 24.98 -8.76 -12.96
N MET A 26 24.73 -10.03 -13.22
CA MET A 26 25.44 -10.81 -14.24
C MET A 26 24.49 -11.84 -14.82
N TYR A 27 24.43 -11.95 -16.15
CA TYR A 27 23.61 -12.95 -16.81
C TYR A 27 24.48 -14.02 -17.47
N ASP A 28 24.21 -15.28 -17.12
CA ASP A 28 24.82 -16.43 -17.75
C ASP A 28 23.95 -16.91 -18.92
N PHE A 29 24.44 -16.74 -20.15
CA PHE A 29 23.75 -17.13 -21.37
C PHE A 29 23.70 -18.65 -21.58
N GLN A 30 24.64 -19.41 -21.01
CA GLN A 30 24.66 -20.87 -21.13
C GLN A 30 23.62 -21.51 -20.21
N ASN A 31 23.57 -21.04 -18.96
CA ASN A 31 22.67 -21.59 -17.94
C ASN A 31 21.34 -20.81 -17.83
N LEU A 32 21.10 -19.82 -18.69
CA LEU A 32 19.92 -18.95 -18.69
C LEU A 32 19.57 -18.40 -17.29
N THR A 33 20.60 -17.91 -16.60
CA THR A 33 20.50 -17.55 -15.18
C THR A 33 20.95 -16.12 -14.93
N LEU A 34 20.08 -15.31 -14.34
CA LEU A 34 20.46 -13.99 -13.82
C LEU A 34 20.96 -14.14 -12.39
N THR A 35 22.18 -13.70 -12.14
CA THR A 35 22.75 -13.55 -10.81
C THR A 35 22.64 -12.11 -10.35
N LEU A 36 21.93 -11.90 -9.24
CA LEU A 36 21.88 -10.63 -8.52
C LEU A 36 22.72 -10.74 -7.25
N ARG A 37 23.71 -9.87 -7.09
CA ARG A 37 24.50 -9.74 -5.87
C ARG A 37 24.12 -8.46 -5.14
N ILE A 38 23.49 -8.57 -3.97
CA ILE A 38 23.27 -7.43 -3.07
C ILE A 38 24.53 -7.23 -2.23
N ILE A 39 25.27 -6.15 -2.48
CA ILE A 39 26.59 -5.92 -1.88
C ILE A 39 26.43 -5.20 -0.55
N ARG A 40 25.97 -3.94 -0.59
CA ARG A 40 25.86 -3.06 0.59
C ARG A 40 24.91 -1.89 0.36
N ALA A 41 24.54 -1.22 1.44
CA ALA A 41 23.94 0.12 1.39
C ALA A 41 24.74 1.09 2.27
N VAL A 42 24.60 2.39 2.01
CA VAL A 42 25.25 3.43 2.81
C VAL A 42 24.29 4.57 3.10
N GLN A 43 24.51 5.24 4.24
CA GLN A 43 23.75 6.41 4.70
C GLN A 43 22.24 6.14 4.80
N LEU A 44 21.85 4.95 5.29
CA LEU A 44 20.44 4.69 5.59
C LEU A 44 20.00 5.55 6.79
N PRO A 45 18.75 6.06 6.80
CA PRO A 45 18.20 6.77 7.94
C PRO A 45 17.98 5.81 9.11
N ALA A 46 18.13 6.30 10.34
CA ALA A 46 17.69 5.60 11.53
C ALA A 46 16.15 5.67 11.63
N LYS A 47 15.49 4.52 11.72
CA LYS A 47 14.05 4.43 11.98
C LYS A 47 13.75 4.02 13.42
N ASP A 48 14.66 3.32 14.09
CA ASP A 48 14.49 2.97 15.48
C ASP A 48 14.65 4.17 16.43
N VAL A 49 13.91 4.15 17.54
CA VAL A 49 14.08 5.06 18.69
C VAL A 49 15.53 5.05 19.23
N THR A 50 16.27 3.96 18.99
CA THR A 50 17.67 3.81 19.41
C THR A 50 18.67 4.58 18.53
N GLY A 51 18.23 5.22 17.45
CA GLY A 51 19.09 5.97 16.53
C GLY A 51 19.83 5.09 15.52
N THR A 52 19.41 3.84 15.33
CA THR A 52 19.91 2.93 14.29
C THR A 52 18.75 2.32 13.48
N SER A 53 19.07 1.38 12.59
CA SER A 53 18.12 0.49 11.92
C SER A 53 18.74 -0.90 11.80
N ASP A 54 17.89 -1.91 11.68
CA ASP A 54 18.16 -3.32 11.39
C ASP A 54 17.82 -3.65 9.91
N PRO A 55 18.54 -3.10 8.90
CA PRO A 55 18.09 -3.20 7.51
C PRO A 55 18.23 -4.60 6.90
N TYR A 56 17.25 -4.93 6.04
CA TYR A 56 17.31 -6.00 5.06
C TYR A 56 16.73 -5.55 3.72
N VAL A 57 17.00 -6.31 2.65
CA VAL A 57 16.53 -5.99 1.29
C VAL A 57 15.53 -7.02 0.84
N LYS A 58 14.36 -6.54 0.40
CA LYS A 58 13.35 -7.30 -0.32
C LYS A 58 13.55 -7.14 -1.82
N ILE A 59 13.55 -8.26 -2.52
CA ILE A 59 13.87 -8.37 -3.95
C ILE A 59 12.66 -8.96 -4.68
N LEU A 60 12.26 -8.34 -5.79
CA LEU A 60 11.22 -8.83 -6.70
C LEU A 60 11.66 -8.65 -8.16
N LEU A 61 11.27 -9.58 -9.03
CA LEU A 61 11.43 -9.46 -10.48
C LEU A 61 10.07 -9.13 -11.10
N LEU A 62 9.78 -7.84 -11.25
CA LEU A 62 8.49 -7.37 -11.73
C LEU A 62 8.23 -7.76 -13.19
N PRO A 63 6.96 -8.08 -13.55
CA PRO A 63 5.73 -7.82 -12.79
C PRO A 63 5.37 -8.89 -11.74
N ASP A 64 6.17 -9.94 -11.56
CA ASP A 64 5.88 -10.96 -10.55
C ASP A 64 6.07 -10.38 -9.14
N LYS A 65 4.97 -10.35 -8.38
CA LYS A 65 4.93 -9.88 -6.99
C LYS A 65 4.83 -11.02 -5.98
N LYS A 66 4.69 -12.27 -6.43
CA LYS A 66 4.50 -13.45 -5.56
C LYS A 66 5.84 -13.96 -5.04
N HIS A 67 6.82 -14.10 -5.92
CA HIS A 67 8.14 -14.64 -5.56
C HIS A 67 9.06 -13.54 -5.06
N LYS A 68 9.15 -13.43 -3.72
CA LYS A 68 10.03 -12.48 -3.03
C LYS A 68 11.25 -13.20 -2.46
N LEU A 69 12.42 -12.60 -2.66
CA LEU A 69 13.66 -13.01 -2.02
C LEU A 69 14.07 -11.94 -1.00
N LEU A 70 14.67 -12.36 0.11
CA LEU A 70 15.05 -11.48 1.21
C LEU A 70 16.53 -11.72 1.54
N THR A 71 17.27 -10.65 1.80
CA THR A 71 18.59 -10.76 2.43
C THR A 71 18.45 -11.05 3.92
N LYS A 72 19.57 -11.38 4.57
CA LYS A 72 19.64 -11.39 6.03
C LYS A 72 19.51 -9.97 6.59
N VAL A 73 18.96 -9.89 7.80
CA VAL A 73 18.86 -8.67 8.60
C VAL A 73 20.24 -8.32 9.17
N LYS A 74 20.64 -7.05 9.06
CA LYS A 74 21.89 -6.52 9.63
C LYS A 74 21.57 -5.60 10.79
N LYS A 75 21.69 -6.09 12.02
CA LYS A 75 21.27 -5.35 13.20
C LYS A 75 22.10 -4.08 13.43
N ARG A 76 21.43 -2.98 13.81
CA ARG A 76 21.95 -1.69 14.23
C ARG A 76 23.02 -1.14 13.30
N ASN A 77 22.75 -1.17 12.00
CA ASN A 77 23.73 -0.84 10.98
C ASN A 77 23.13 -0.01 9.84
N LEU A 78 23.49 1.28 9.80
CA LEU A 78 23.07 2.22 8.74
C LEU A 78 23.91 2.13 7.46
N ASN A 79 24.97 1.33 7.47
CA ASN A 79 25.85 1.04 6.33
C ASN A 79 26.04 -0.48 6.16
N PRO A 80 24.94 -1.24 5.97
CA PRO A 80 24.98 -2.70 5.99
C PRO A 80 25.76 -3.27 4.81
N HIS A 81 26.54 -4.31 5.07
CA HIS A 81 27.18 -5.15 4.05
C HIS A 81 26.54 -6.55 4.06
N TRP A 82 25.77 -6.87 3.02
CA TRP A 82 25.12 -8.18 2.87
C TRP A 82 26.02 -9.17 2.14
N ASN A 83 26.52 -8.80 0.96
CA ASN A 83 27.25 -9.68 0.05
C ASN A 83 26.50 -11.01 -0.21
N GLU A 84 25.21 -10.92 -0.49
CA GLU A 84 24.34 -12.07 -0.74
C GLU A 84 24.01 -12.18 -2.23
N CYS A 85 24.06 -13.39 -2.77
CA CYS A 85 23.76 -13.68 -4.17
C CYS A 85 22.42 -14.39 -4.29
N PHE A 86 21.64 -13.99 -5.28
CA PHE A 86 20.33 -14.52 -5.62
C PHE A 86 20.32 -14.92 -7.09
N LEU A 87 19.77 -16.10 -7.37
CA LEU A 87 19.74 -16.68 -8.72
C LEU A 87 18.31 -16.68 -9.23
N PHE A 88 18.13 -16.21 -10.45
CA PHE A 88 16.89 -16.34 -11.22
C PHE A 88 17.18 -17.25 -12.41
N GLU A 89 16.97 -18.55 -12.21
CA GLU A 89 17.25 -19.60 -13.19
C GLU A 89 16.12 -19.73 -14.23
N GLY A 90 16.47 -20.19 -15.43
CA GLY A 90 15.50 -20.51 -16.49
C GLY A 90 14.83 -19.29 -17.13
N TRP A 91 15.47 -18.12 -17.09
CA TRP A 91 14.95 -16.89 -17.71
C TRP A 91 15.67 -16.61 -19.02
N PRO A 92 15.02 -16.79 -20.19
CA PRO A 92 15.61 -16.39 -21.47
C PRO A 92 15.94 -14.89 -21.49
N HIS A 93 17.09 -14.54 -22.07
CA HIS A 93 17.61 -13.16 -22.07
C HIS A 93 16.58 -12.14 -22.58
N ASN A 94 15.92 -12.41 -23.71
CA ASN A 94 14.88 -11.53 -24.27
C ASN A 94 13.71 -11.28 -23.30
N LYS A 95 13.29 -12.30 -22.57
CA LYS A 95 12.22 -12.20 -21.55
C LYS A 95 12.67 -11.51 -20.28
N LEU A 96 13.97 -11.56 -19.99
CA LEU A 96 14.55 -10.85 -18.86
C LEU A 96 14.60 -9.34 -19.10
N LEU A 97 14.91 -8.90 -20.32
CA LEU A 97 14.93 -7.47 -20.67
C LEU A 97 13.56 -6.79 -20.53
N GLU A 98 12.46 -7.54 -20.64
CA GLU A 98 11.09 -7.06 -20.39
C GLU A 98 10.79 -6.85 -18.87
N LYS A 99 11.71 -7.24 -17.98
CA LYS A 99 11.50 -7.20 -16.51
C LYS A 99 12.12 -5.97 -15.87
N THR A 100 11.60 -5.66 -14.69
CA THR A 100 12.17 -4.64 -13.80
C THR A 100 12.56 -5.30 -12.50
N LEU A 101 13.84 -5.23 -12.15
CA LEU A 101 14.31 -5.62 -10.83
C LEU A 101 13.89 -4.54 -9.83
N TYR A 102 13.18 -4.95 -8.78
CA TYR A 102 12.74 -4.08 -7.71
C TYR A 102 13.47 -4.45 -6.42
N LEU A 103 14.11 -3.45 -5.81
CA LEU A 103 14.80 -3.57 -4.54
C LEU A 103 14.15 -2.61 -3.53
N GLN A 104 13.76 -3.13 -2.38
CA GLN A 104 13.23 -2.34 -1.27
C GLN A 104 14.05 -2.60 -0.03
N VAL A 105 14.61 -1.55 0.57
CA VAL A 105 15.30 -1.60 1.86
C VAL A 105 14.28 -1.35 2.96
N ILE A 106 14.26 -2.22 3.95
CA ILE A 106 13.27 -2.23 5.03
C ILE A 106 14.03 -2.40 6.35
N ASP A 107 13.60 -1.67 7.37
CA ASP A 107 14.04 -1.85 8.74
C ASP A 107 13.27 -2.99 9.41
N TYR A 108 13.96 -3.95 10.00
CA TYR A 108 13.33 -5.07 10.69
C TYR A 108 12.94 -4.69 12.13
N ASP A 109 11.68 -4.93 12.47
CA ASP A 109 11.15 -4.64 13.80
C ASP A 109 10.73 -5.91 14.53
N ARG A 110 11.22 -6.10 15.76
CA ARG A 110 10.92 -7.31 16.54
C ARG A 110 9.48 -7.34 17.07
N PHE A 111 8.93 -6.18 17.43
CA PHE A 111 7.64 -6.05 18.14
C PHE A 111 6.62 -5.21 17.38
N SER A 112 7.00 -4.63 16.24
CA SER A 112 6.18 -3.85 15.33
C SER A 112 6.29 -4.42 13.91
N ARG A 113 5.66 -3.76 12.94
CA ARG A 113 5.81 -4.11 11.54
C ARG A 113 7.08 -3.47 11.03
N ASP A 114 7.80 -4.19 10.17
CA ASP A 114 8.99 -3.67 9.50
C ASP A 114 8.72 -2.36 8.74
N ASP A 115 9.60 -1.38 8.94
CA ASP A 115 9.47 -0.02 8.43
C ASP A 115 10.20 0.15 7.09
N PRO A 116 9.50 0.49 5.99
CA PRO A 116 10.15 0.75 4.71
C PRO A 116 11.10 1.96 4.81
N ILE A 117 12.36 1.77 4.41
CA ILE A 117 13.35 2.84 4.35
C ILE A 117 13.29 3.52 2.98
N GLY A 118 13.36 2.75 1.90
CA GLY A 118 13.37 3.27 0.55
C GLY A 118 13.36 2.16 -0.50
N GLU A 119 13.09 2.52 -1.75
CA GLU A 119 13.00 1.58 -2.86
C GLU A 119 13.70 2.09 -4.13
N THR A 120 14.00 1.18 -5.04
CA THR A 120 14.53 1.50 -6.36
C THR A 120 14.03 0.49 -7.40
N TYR A 121 13.86 0.97 -8.62
CA TYR A 121 13.44 0.20 -9.79
C TYR A 121 14.58 0.19 -10.81
N ILE A 122 14.89 -0.99 -11.33
CA ILE A 122 15.96 -1.21 -12.28
C ILE A 122 15.39 -1.95 -13.49
N PRO A 123 14.99 -1.23 -14.54
CA PRO A 123 14.66 -1.84 -15.83
C PRO A 123 15.87 -2.62 -16.35
N LEU A 124 15.70 -3.92 -16.62
CA LEU A 124 16.83 -4.76 -17.02
C LEU A 124 17.27 -4.53 -18.48
N ASN A 125 16.42 -3.92 -19.30
CA ASN A 125 16.76 -3.44 -20.64
C ASN A 125 17.77 -2.29 -20.67
N GLU A 126 17.90 -1.53 -19.58
CA GLU A 126 18.85 -0.42 -19.44
C GLU A 126 20.22 -0.88 -18.90
N MET A 127 20.36 -2.17 -18.60
CA MET A 127 21.57 -2.73 -18.00
C MET A 127 22.29 -3.62 -19.00
N ASP A 128 23.60 -3.41 -19.17
CA ASP A 128 24.44 -4.34 -19.91
C ASP A 128 24.81 -5.53 -19.02
N LEU A 129 23.98 -6.58 -19.07
CA LEU A 129 24.14 -7.78 -18.23
C LEU A 129 25.36 -8.63 -18.60
N SER A 130 26.03 -8.36 -19.74
CA SER A 130 27.21 -9.10 -20.19
C SER A 130 28.49 -8.67 -19.45
N GLN A 131 28.56 -7.43 -19.00
CA GLN A 131 29.74 -6.82 -18.36
C GLN A 131 29.74 -6.95 -16.83
N ALA A 132 28.83 -7.75 -16.28
CA ALA A 132 28.65 -7.93 -14.85
C ALA A 132 28.61 -6.61 -14.04
N PRO A 133 27.75 -5.63 -14.41
CA PRO A 133 27.83 -4.27 -13.89
C PRO A 133 27.60 -4.23 -12.38
N VAL A 134 28.43 -3.43 -11.70
CA VAL A 134 28.26 -3.08 -10.28
C VAL A 134 27.79 -1.64 -10.20
N VAL A 135 26.56 -1.43 -9.75
CA VAL A 135 25.85 -0.15 -9.85
C VAL A 135 25.45 0.36 -8.48
N TRP A 136 25.53 1.68 -8.30
CA TRP A 136 24.90 2.40 -7.20
C TRP A 136 23.57 3.01 -7.64
N LYS A 137 22.53 2.84 -6.82
CA LYS A 137 21.25 3.53 -6.99
C LYS A 137 20.87 4.22 -5.69
N PHE A 138 20.46 5.48 -5.78
CA PHE A 138 19.84 6.19 -4.67
C PHE A 138 18.49 5.56 -4.35
N LEU A 139 18.19 5.44 -3.07
CA LEU A 139 16.89 4.98 -2.62
C LEU A 139 15.91 6.13 -2.77
N GLN A 140 14.79 5.86 -3.42
CA GLN A 140 13.67 6.77 -3.49
C GLN A 140 12.74 6.51 -2.30
N PRO A 141 11.99 7.53 -1.84
CA PRO A 141 10.91 7.30 -0.89
C PRO A 141 10.04 6.18 -1.42
N CYS A 142 9.76 5.19 -0.58
CA CYS A 142 8.82 4.15 -0.95
C CYS A 142 7.54 4.88 -1.38
N LYS A 143 7.07 4.65 -2.61
CA LYS A 143 5.76 5.13 -3.06
C LYS A 143 4.74 4.41 -2.21
N ASP A 144 4.44 5.02 -1.08
CA ASP A 144 3.73 4.39 -0.01
C ASP A 144 2.33 4.01 -0.49
N THR A 145 2.19 2.75 -0.89
CA THR A 145 0.91 2.09 -1.11
C THR A 145 0.54 1.25 0.11
N ARG A 146 1.23 1.44 1.25
CA ARG A 146 1.01 0.78 2.54
C ARG A 146 0.72 1.84 3.61
N GLY A 147 -0.43 2.49 3.47
CA GLY A 147 -0.99 3.31 4.56
C GLY A 147 -2.20 4.12 4.15
N LYS A 148 -2.27 4.56 2.89
CA LYS A 148 -3.41 5.31 2.35
C LYS A 148 -4.08 4.53 1.23
N LEU A 149 -5.05 3.71 1.60
CA LEU A 149 -5.99 3.10 0.64
C LEU A 149 -7.00 4.13 0.11
N GLY A 150 -6.98 5.35 0.69
CA GLY A 150 -7.86 6.46 0.45
C GLY A 150 -8.74 6.75 1.66
N GLU A 151 -9.49 7.84 1.58
CA GLU A 151 -10.45 8.24 2.60
C GLU A 151 -11.87 8.23 2.03
N LEU A 152 -12.84 7.80 2.83
CA LEU A 152 -14.25 7.78 2.47
C LEU A 152 -15.04 8.70 3.41
N LEU A 153 -15.81 9.64 2.83
CA LEU A 153 -16.71 10.51 3.57
C LEU A 153 -18.09 9.88 3.63
N LEU A 154 -18.54 9.61 4.85
CA LEU A 154 -19.82 8.98 5.15
C LEU A 154 -20.65 9.89 6.05
N SER A 155 -21.95 9.96 5.81
CA SER A 155 -22.90 10.58 6.72
C SER A 155 -23.90 9.57 7.26
N LEU A 156 -24.09 9.58 8.58
CA LEU A 156 -25.01 8.71 9.29
C LEU A 156 -26.11 9.53 9.97
N CYS A 157 -27.34 9.01 9.94
CA CYS A 157 -28.47 9.57 10.66
C CYS A 157 -29.37 8.43 11.15
N TYR A 158 -29.60 8.37 12.46
CA TYR A 158 -30.44 7.34 13.06
C TYR A 158 -31.73 7.93 13.63
N GLN A 159 -32.85 7.26 13.37
CA GLN A 159 -34.19 7.62 13.84
C GLN A 159 -34.73 6.48 14.73
N PRO A 160 -34.58 6.56 16.06
CA PRO A 160 -34.89 5.45 16.97
C PRO A 160 -36.36 5.05 16.95
N ASN A 161 -37.30 6.01 16.88
CA ASN A 161 -38.74 5.76 16.95
C ASN A 161 -39.27 4.84 15.83
N ILE A 162 -38.60 4.83 14.68
CA ILE A 162 -38.98 4.02 13.53
C ILE A 162 -37.91 2.99 13.15
N GLY A 163 -36.84 2.89 13.97
CA GLY A 163 -35.73 1.97 13.73
C GLY A 163 -35.05 2.15 12.37
N ARG A 164 -34.83 3.39 11.90
CA ARG A 164 -34.21 3.63 10.58
C ARG A 164 -32.83 4.26 10.70
N LEU A 165 -31.85 3.63 10.05
CA LEU A 165 -30.51 4.15 9.84
C LEU A 165 -30.35 4.57 8.38
N THR A 166 -30.13 5.86 8.16
CA THR A 166 -29.76 6.40 6.85
C THR A 166 -28.25 6.55 6.76
N VAL A 167 -27.65 5.96 5.73
CA VAL A 167 -26.22 6.03 5.40
C VAL A 167 -26.08 6.72 4.06
N ILE A 168 -25.40 7.86 4.03
CA ILE A 168 -25.09 8.58 2.79
C ILE A 168 -23.62 8.38 2.47
N VAL A 169 -23.34 7.75 1.33
CA VAL A 169 -22.00 7.66 0.77
C VAL A 169 -21.78 8.93 -0.04
N MET A 170 -20.99 9.87 0.48
CA MET A 170 -20.85 11.19 -0.14
C MET A 170 -19.78 11.17 -1.23
N LYS A 171 -18.52 10.96 -0.85
CA LYS A 171 -17.37 10.94 -1.77
C LYS A 171 -16.20 10.20 -1.16
N ALA A 172 -15.25 9.78 -1.99
CA ALA A 172 -13.94 9.32 -1.57
C ALA A 172 -12.84 10.19 -2.17
N LYS A 173 -11.64 10.17 -1.59
CA LYS A 173 -10.47 10.83 -2.14
C LYS A 173 -9.21 10.00 -1.96
N GLU A 174 -8.23 10.25 -2.82
CA GLU A 174 -6.91 9.60 -2.77
C GLU A 174 -7.01 8.07 -2.73
N LEU A 175 -7.98 7.49 -3.44
CA LEU A 175 -8.12 6.04 -3.51
C LEU A 175 -6.87 5.42 -4.14
N LYS A 176 -6.50 4.22 -3.67
CA LYS A 176 -5.40 3.46 -4.25
C LYS A 176 -5.79 2.91 -5.62
N ALA A 177 -5.06 3.31 -6.66
CA ALA A 177 -5.21 2.76 -8.00
C ALA A 177 -4.92 1.25 -8.01
N LYS A 178 -5.84 0.45 -8.55
CA LYS A 178 -5.60 -0.98 -8.82
C LYS A 178 -5.42 -1.29 -10.30
N ASP A 179 -5.95 -0.46 -11.19
CA ASP A 179 -5.77 -0.65 -12.63
C ASP A 179 -4.32 -0.38 -13.06
N ILE A 180 -3.88 -1.13 -14.07
CA ILE A 180 -2.59 -0.91 -14.76
C ILE A 180 -2.51 0.52 -15.36
N THR A 181 -3.66 1.14 -15.64
CA THR A 181 -3.75 2.52 -16.16
C THR A 181 -3.44 3.60 -15.13
N GLY A 182 -3.23 3.24 -13.86
CA GLY A 182 -2.98 4.21 -12.77
C GLY A 182 -4.26 4.83 -12.19
N SER A 183 -5.41 4.22 -12.44
CA SER A 183 -6.73 4.63 -11.91
C SER A 183 -7.45 3.44 -11.23
N SER A 184 -8.69 3.66 -10.80
CA SER A 184 -9.68 2.65 -10.45
C SER A 184 -11.06 3.04 -11.00
N ASP A 185 -11.97 2.07 -11.06
CA ASP A 185 -13.42 2.22 -11.32
C ASP A 185 -14.22 2.00 -10.00
N PRO A 186 -14.12 2.90 -9.00
CA PRO A 186 -14.57 2.61 -7.65
C PRO A 186 -16.09 2.57 -7.47
N TYR A 187 -16.55 1.60 -6.68
CA TYR A 187 -17.91 1.54 -6.14
C TYR A 187 -17.91 1.04 -4.69
N VAL A 188 -18.92 1.43 -3.92
CA VAL A 188 -19.00 1.12 -2.49
C VAL A 188 -20.04 0.03 -2.26
N LYS A 189 -19.70 -0.99 -1.49
CA LYS A 189 -20.62 -2.00 -0.95
C LYS A 189 -20.82 -1.75 0.53
N ILE A 190 -22.06 -1.79 0.98
CA ILE A 190 -22.43 -1.67 2.40
C ILE A 190 -23.12 -2.96 2.81
N TRP A 191 -22.54 -3.66 3.79
CA TRP A 191 -23.14 -4.82 4.43
C TRP A 191 -23.60 -4.45 5.84
N LEU A 192 -24.87 -4.71 6.14
CA LEU A 192 -25.38 -4.71 7.50
C LEU A 192 -25.13 -6.07 8.15
N HIS A 193 -24.57 -6.06 9.35
CA HIS A 193 -24.37 -7.23 10.18
C HIS A 193 -25.11 -7.10 11.51
N PHE A 194 -25.65 -8.22 12.00
CA PHE A 194 -26.10 -8.39 13.38
C PHE A 194 -25.33 -9.54 14.02
N GLY A 195 -24.65 -9.28 15.14
CA GLY A 195 -23.93 -10.32 15.88
C GLY A 195 -22.88 -11.07 15.03
N GLY A 196 -22.32 -10.40 14.00
CA GLY A 196 -21.35 -10.98 13.06
C GLY A 196 -21.97 -11.56 11.78
N THR A 197 -23.27 -11.85 11.76
CA THR A 197 -23.96 -12.43 10.60
C THR A 197 -24.33 -11.34 9.58
N LYS A 198 -24.10 -11.60 8.28
CA LYS A 198 -24.50 -10.71 7.17
C LYS A 198 -26.01 -10.76 6.93
N ILE A 199 -26.66 -9.60 6.91
CA ILE A 199 -28.12 -9.48 6.87
C ILE A 199 -28.59 -8.86 5.55
N GLU A 200 -28.08 -7.67 5.23
CA GLU A 200 -28.50 -6.92 4.07
C GLU A 200 -27.29 -6.30 3.37
N LYS A 201 -27.33 -6.26 2.03
CA LYS A 201 -26.29 -5.65 1.21
C LYS A 201 -26.88 -4.57 0.32
N LYS A 202 -26.23 -3.41 0.27
CA LYS A 202 -26.50 -2.36 -0.72
C LYS A 202 -25.19 -1.96 -1.41
N LYS A 203 -25.28 -1.33 -2.58
CA LYS A 203 -24.11 -0.87 -3.34
C LYS A 203 -24.41 0.44 -4.07
N THR A 204 -23.38 1.24 -4.28
CA THR A 204 -23.47 2.45 -5.12
C THR A 204 -23.37 2.12 -6.60
N ASN A 205 -23.59 3.13 -7.43
CA ASN A 205 -23.13 3.10 -8.82
C ASN A 205 -21.60 3.08 -8.89
N ILE A 206 -21.09 2.58 -10.02
CA ILE A 206 -19.67 2.56 -10.35
C ILE A 206 -19.29 3.91 -10.92
N LYS A 207 -18.16 4.48 -10.48
CA LYS A 207 -17.59 5.69 -11.03
C LYS A 207 -16.35 5.30 -11.83
N MET A 208 -16.37 5.52 -13.14
CA MET A 208 -15.29 5.07 -14.01
C MET A 208 -14.07 5.98 -13.88
N ARG A 209 -12.87 5.39 -13.88
CA ARG A 209 -11.56 6.02 -14.02
C ARG A 209 -11.36 7.23 -13.11
N THR A 210 -11.55 7.03 -11.80
CA THR A 210 -11.35 8.09 -10.81
C THR A 210 -10.84 7.56 -9.48
N LEU A 211 -9.93 8.31 -8.86
CA LEU A 211 -9.46 8.07 -7.49
C LEU A 211 -10.14 9.01 -6.48
N ASN A 212 -11.01 9.92 -6.95
CA ASN A 212 -11.74 10.89 -6.13
C ASN A 212 -13.25 10.89 -6.49
N PRO A 213 -13.93 9.74 -6.39
CA PRO A 213 -15.33 9.62 -6.79
C PRO A 213 -16.27 10.43 -5.89
N VAL A 214 -17.27 11.06 -6.50
CA VAL A 214 -18.42 11.65 -5.80
C VAL A 214 -19.65 10.79 -6.08
N TYR A 215 -20.26 10.27 -5.02
CA TYR A 215 -21.42 9.38 -5.06
C TYR A 215 -22.71 10.15 -4.73
N ASN A 216 -22.78 10.74 -3.54
CA ASN A 216 -23.98 11.36 -2.96
C ASN A 216 -25.20 10.41 -2.99
N GLU A 217 -24.97 9.13 -2.71
CA GLU A 217 -26.01 8.09 -2.72
C GLU A 217 -26.45 7.76 -1.30
N SER A 218 -27.77 7.68 -1.08
CA SER A 218 -28.38 7.44 0.23
C SER A 218 -28.96 6.04 0.32
N PHE A 219 -28.70 5.37 1.44
CA PHE A 219 -29.12 4.01 1.72
C PHE A 219 -29.84 3.95 3.07
N ILE A 220 -30.96 3.24 3.13
CA ILE A 220 -31.76 3.09 4.36
C ILE A 220 -31.69 1.64 4.82
N PHE A 221 -31.35 1.44 6.09
CA PHE A 221 -31.36 0.16 6.79
C PHE A 221 -32.37 0.19 7.94
N GLU A 222 -33.11 -0.89 8.11
CA GLU A 222 -34.06 -1.06 9.22
C GLU A 222 -33.36 -1.76 10.39
N ILE A 223 -33.08 -0.98 11.44
CA ILE A 223 -32.36 -1.41 12.64
C ILE A 223 -33.19 -0.98 13.85
N PRO A 224 -33.95 -1.90 14.47
CA PRO A 224 -34.64 -1.66 15.72
C PRO A 224 -33.68 -1.16 16.81
N TRP A 225 -34.17 -0.29 17.70
CA TRP A 225 -33.34 0.33 18.73
C TRP A 225 -32.66 -0.71 19.63
N GLU A 226 -33.36 -1.80 19.92
CA GLU A 226 -32.89 -2.89 20.77
C GLU A 226 -31.65 -3.58 20.18
N LYS A 227 -31.52 -3.56 18.85
CA LYS A 227 -30.43 -4.22 18.11
C LYS A 227 -29.30 -3.28 17.69
N ILE A 228 -29.39 -1.98 17.94
CA ILE A 228 -28.40 -0.99 17.48
C ILE A 228 -26.98 -1.26 18.01
N ARG A 229 -26.87 -1.87 19.20
CA ARG A 229 -25.59 -2.21 19.84
C ARG A 229 -24.93 -3.45 19.22
N GLU A 230 -25.72 -4.32 18.62
CA GLU A 230 -25.29 -5.54 17.93
C GLU A 230 -25.09 -5.31 16.43
N ALA A 231 -25.60 -4.19 15.93
CA ALA A 231 -25.48 -3.77 14.55
C ALA A 231 -24.05 -3.31 14.22
N SER A 232 -23.59 -3.66 13.03
CA SER A 232 -22.41 -3.05 12.43
C SER A 232 -22.56 -2.95 10.92
N LEU A 233 -21.92 -1.95 10.33
CA LEU A 233 -21.85 -1.73 8.88
C LEU A 233 -20.43 -2.02 8.40
N GLU A 234 -20.27 -3.02 7.54
CA GLU A 234 -19.04 -3.27 6.79
C GLU A 234 -19.15 -2.55 5.44
N ILE A 235 -18.39 -1.46 5.27
CA ILE A 235 -18.41 -0.60 4.10
C ILE A 235 -17.11 -0.81 3.34
N SER A 236 -17.18 -1.40 2.16
CA SER A 236 -16.03 -1.76 1.33
C SER A 236 -16.01 -0.95 0.04
N VAL A 237 -14.91 -0.26 -0.21
CA VAL A 237 -14.62 0.38 -1.50
C VAL A 237 -13.94 -0.65 -2.39
N MET A 238 -14.57 -0.92 -3.52
CA MET A 238 -14.16 -1.94 -4.47
C MET A 238 -13.75 -1.26 -5.76
N ASP A 239 -12.77 -1.84 -6.46
CA ASP A 239 -12.49 -1.57 -7.85
C ASP A 239 -13.35 -2.48 -8.74
N PHE A 240 -13.88 -1.94 -9.84
CA PHE A 240 -14.67 -2.71 -10.80
C PHE A 240 -13.82 -3.03 -12.04
N ASP A 241 -13.47 -4.30 -12.20
CA ASP A 241 -12.71 -4.76 -13.35
C ASP A 241 -13.65 -5.32 -14.42
N LYS A 242 -13.66 -4.71 -15.62
CA LYS A 242 -14.46 -5.23 -16.75
C LYS A 242 -14.04 -6.63 -17.18
N LEU A 243 -12.75 -6.93 -17.05
CA LEU A 243 -12.13 -8.21 -17.45
C LEU A 243 -11.34 -8.74 -16.25
N GLY A 244 -12.03 -9.39 -15.32
CA GLY A 244 -11.39 -9.94 -14.12
C GLY A 244 -12.32 -10.01 -12.92
N ARG A 245 -11.71 -10.22 -11.75
CA ARG A 245 -12.41 -10.21 -10.47
C ARG A 245 -12.20 -8.84 -9.81
N ASN A 246 -13.29 -8.14 -9.57
CA ASN A 246 -13.33 -6.91 -8.78
C ASN A 246 -12.43 -6.97 -7.52
N GLU A 247 -11.49 -6.05 -7.43
CA GLU A 247 -10.56 -5.97 -6.32
C GLU A 247 -11.08 -5.13 -5.14
N LEU A 248 -10.69 -5.50 -3.92
CA LEU A 248 -10.90 -4.64 -2.76
C LEU A 248 -9.83 -3.53 -2.76
N ILE A 249 -10.27 -2.27 -2.67
CA ILE A 249 -9.39 -1.12 -2.42
C ILE A 249 -9.14 -0.98 -0.91
N GLY A 250 -10.22 -0.99 -0.13
CA GLY A 250 -10.16 -0.98 1.33
C GLY A 250 -11.56 -0.94 1.95
N LYS A 251 -11.65 -1.07 3.26
CA LYS A 251 -12.91 -1.13 4.01
C LYS A 251 -12.87 -0.29 5.29
N VAL A 252 -14.05 0.05 5.78
CA VAL A 252 -14.30 0.61 7.10
C VAL A 252 -15.45 -0.15 7.75
N ILE A 253 -15.35 -0.40 9.06
CA ILE A 253 -16.39 -1.07 9.84
C ILE A 253 -16.94 -0.07 10.85
N LEU A 254 -18.22 0.28 10.77
CA LEU A 254 -18.88 1.19 11.70
C LEU A 254 -19.77 0.39 12.66
N GLY A 255 -19.62 0.59 13.96
CA GLY A 255 -20.37 -0.12 14.99
C GLY A 255 -19.79 0.15 16.39
N CYS A 256 -20.45 -0.36 17.42
CA CYS A 256 -20.04 -0.14 18.82
C CYS A 256 -18.71 -0.82 19.21
N ARG A 257 -18.20 -1.74 18.39
CA ARG A 257 -16.96 -2.52 18.65
C ARG A 257 -15.89 -2.30 17.58
N SER A 258 -15.95 -1.15 16.91
CA SER A 258 -15.00 -0.78 15.85
C SER A 258 -13.80 0.00 16.41
N GLY A 259 -12.91 0.44 15.52
CA GLY A 259 -11.79 1.31 15.90
C GLY A 259 -12.25 2.64 16.53
N PRO A 260 -11.33 3.40 17.16
CA PRO A 260 -11.71 4.58 17.95
C PRO A 260 -12.48 5.65 17.17
N MET A 261 -12.08 5.92 15.92
CA MET A 261 -12.74 6.92 15.07
C MET A 261 -14.10 6.46 14.57
N GLU A 262 -14.22 5.18 14.22
CA GLU A 262 -15.45 4.55 13.75
C GLU A 262 -16.48 4.46 14.86
N THR A 263 -16.06 4.05 16.06
CA THR A 263 -16.89 3.99 17.26
C THR A 263 -17.34 5.39 17.68
N ARG A 264 -16.47 6.40 17.58
CA ARG A 264 -16.86 7.80 17.80
C ARG A 264 -17.96 8.24 16.84
N HIS A 265 -17.79 8.00 15.54
CA HIS A 265 -18.81 8.36 14.54
C HIS A 265 -20.15 7.67 14.81
N TRP A 266 -20.11 6.39 15.18
CA TRP A 266 -21.29 5.62 15.55
C TRP A 266 -22.00 6.17 16.79
N ASN A 267 -21.23 6.51 17.84
CA ASN A 267 -21.77 7.09 19.07
C ASN A 267 -22.32 8.50 18.86
N ASP A 268 -21.66 9.31 18.03
CA ASP A 268 -22.14 10.65 17.67
C ASP A 268 -23.49 10.56 16.91
N MET A 269 -23.64 9.59 16.01
CA MET A 269 -24.91 9.30 15.35
C MET A 269 -26.00 8.88 16.34
N VAL A 270 -25.70 7.98 17.28
CA VAL A 270 -26.68 7.48 18.27
C VAL A 270 -27.11 8.59 19.25
N SER A 271 -26.17 9.43 19.68
CA SER A 271 -26.44 10.51 20.65
C SER A 271 -27.18 11.71 20.04
N LYS A 272 -27.17 11.87 18.71
CA LYS A 272 -27.83 12.96 17.99
C LYS A 272 -28.94 12.43 17.07
N PRO A 273 -30.06 11.95 17.63
CA PRO A 273 -31.13 11.34 16.84
C PRO A 273 -31.71 12.34 15.83
N ARG A 274 -32.00 11.86 14.61
CA ARG A 274 -32.51 12.65 13.46
C ARG A 274 -31.53 13.68 12.87
N GLN A 275 -30.32 13.81 13.42
CA GLN A 275 -29.29 14.68 12.88
C GLN A 275 -28.32 13.89 12.01
N GLN A 276 -27.91 14.47 10.88
CA GLN A 276 -26.84 13.92 10.07
C GLN A 276 -25.49 14.23 10.69
N VAL A 277 -24.69 13.19 10.89
CA VAL A 277 -23.30 13.29 11.32
C VAL A 277 -22.44 12.80 10.17
N ALA A 278 -21.56 13.67 9.64
CA ALA A 278 -20.66 13.33 8.54
C ALA A 278 -19.22 13.26 9.05
N GLN A 279 -18.48 12.23 8.64
CA GLN A 279 -17.10 12.03 9.04
C GLN A 279 -16.28 11.30 7.96
N TRP A 280 -15.03 11.71 7.82
CA TRP A 280 -14.04 11.00 7.01
C TRP A 280 -13.50 9.77 7.74
N HIS A 281 -13.29 8.70 6.98
CA HIS A 281 -12.70 7.46 7.47
C HIS A 281 -11.55 7.02 6.56
N LEU A 282 -10.41 6.68 7.17
CA LEU A 282 -9.30 6.04 6.48
C LEU A 282 -9.68 4.60 6.14
N LEU A 283 -9.48 4.23 4.88
CA LEU A 283 -9.71 2.87 4.42
C LEU A 283 -8.61 1.94 4.91
N LYS A 284 -8.99 0.73 5.35
CA LYS A 284 -8.11 -0.31 5.90
C LYS A 284 -8.23 -1.59 5.07
N ASP A 285 -7.19 -2.44 5.09
CA ASP A 285 -7.20 -3.75 4.41
C ASP A 285 -8.17 -4.75 5.07
#